data_AF-A0A7U7GC30-F1
#
_entry.id   AF-A0A7U7GC30-F1
#
_cell.length_a   1.000
_cell.length_b   1.000
_cell.length_c   1.000
_cell.angle_alpha   90.00
_cell.angle_beta   90.00
_cell.angle_gamma   90.00
#
_symmetry.space_group_name_H-M   'P 1'
#
loop_
_entity.id
_entity.type
_entity.pdbx_description
1 polymer ?
#
loop_
_entity_poly.entity_id
_entity_poly.type
_entity_poly.pdbx_seq_one_letter_code
_entity_poly.pdbx_strand_id
1 'polypeptide(L)'
;MIFTTWAPEGLPTETVMALYRVRWPVELVIKRLKSILNIDHLRARKNSALADLSLNGKLLSAWVIEKRLRRRCGDDGNRRDQPRQVTPWRPLKLVQRELTSAISGVRQWDLRRWTEALKVIQERPRRRLLQTVPERVRQLIAHCQAQGLSNI
;
A
#
# COMPACT_ATOMS: atom_id res chain seq x y z
N MET A 1 -16.82 -8.21 30.82
CA MET A 1 -17.53 -9.50 30.73
C MET A 1 -17.10 -10.19 29.44
N ILE A 2 -16.70 -11.47 29.50
CA ILE A 2 -16.30 -12.27 28.33
C ILE A 2 -17.27 -13.44 28.21
N PHE A 3 -17.83 -13.65 27.03
CA PHE A 3 -18.62 -14.83 26.71
C PHE A 3 -17.78 -15.79 25.88
N THR A 4 -17.79 -17.07 26.23
CA THR A 4 -17.03 -18.12 25.54
C THR A 4 -17.90 -19.37 25.39
N THR A 5 -17.65 -20.14 24.34
CA THR A 5 -18.28 -21.44 24.11
C THR A 5 -17.54 -22.58 24.84
N TRP A 6 -16.42 -22.29 25.49
CA TRP A 6 -15.65 -23.27 26.26
C TRP A 6 -16.30 -23.55 27.61
N ALA A 7 -16.30 -24.83 28.00
CA ALA A 7 -16.72 -25.25 29.32
C ALA A 7 -15.73 -24.74 30.40
N PRO A 8 -16.19 -24.33 31.59
CA PRO A 8 -15.33 -23.82 32.65
C PRO A 8 -14.21 -24.79 33.07
N GLU A 9 -14.46 -26.09 32.96
CA GLU A 9 -13.52 -27.16 33.32
C GLU A 9 -12.41 -27.33 32.28
N GLY A 10 -12.67 -26.95 31.03
CA GLY A 10 -11.75 -27.11 29.90
C GLY A 10 -10.76 -25.96 29.76
N LEU A 11 -11.10 -24.75 30.22
CA LEU A 11 -10.21 -23.60 30.17
C LEU A 11 -10.44 -22.68 31.39
N PRO A 12 -9.47 -22.58 32.32
CA PRO A 12 -9.62 -21.72 33.49
C PRO A 12 -9.88 -20.25 33.12
N THR A 13 -10.65 -19.53 33.95
CA THR A 13 -11.05 -18.13 33.69
C THR A 13 -9.86 -17.21 33.43
N GLU A 14 -8.76 -17.36 34.17
CA GLU A 14 -7.53 -16.58 33.97
C GLU A 14 -6.93 -16.77 32.57
N THR A 15 -6.96 -18.00 32.07
CA THR A 15 -6.48 -18.36 30.73
C THR A 15 -7.39 -17.77 29.66
N VAL A 16 -8.72 -17.80 29.84
CA VAL A 16 -9.68 -17.14 28.94
C VAL A 16 -9.41 -15.64 28.87
N MET A 17 -9.18 -15.00 30.02
CA MET A 17 -8.85 -13.58 30.10
C MET A 17 -7.51 -13.26 29.40
N ALA A 18 -6.48 -14.09 29.60
CA ALA A 18 -5.19 -13.92 28.94
C ALA A 18 -5.30 -14.11 27.42
N LEU A 19 -6.04 -15.11 26.96
CA LEU A 19 -6.31 -15.34 25.54
C LEU A 19 -7.06 -14.16 24.92
N TYR A 20 -8.04 -13.58 25.62
CA TYR A 20 -8.75 -12.40 25.15
C TYR A 20 -7.83 -11.19 24.93
N ARG A 21 -6.76 -11.03 25.73
CA ARG A 21 -5.75 -9.98 25.51
C ARG A 21 -4.98 -10.16 24.20
N VAL A 22 -4.92 -11.37 23.65
CA VAL A 22 -4.30 -11.68 22.34
C VAL A 22 -5.10 -11.06 21.16
N ARG A 23 -6.23 -10.41 21.43
CA ARG A 23 -6.94 -9.52 20.48
C ARG A 23 -6.09 -8.34 20.02
N TRP A 24 -5.35 -7.67 20.91
CA TRP A 24 -4.60 -6.46 20.56
C TRP A 24 -3.56 -6.66 19.45
N PRO A 25 -2.80 -7.77 19.43
CA PRO A 25 -1.96 -8.09 18.28
C PRO A 25 -2.68 -8.21 16.92
N VAL A 26 -4.00 -8.49 16.86
CA VAL A 26 -4.79 -8.43 15.61
C VAL A 26 -4.91 -6.98 15.14
N GLU A 27 -5.17 -6.04 16.05
CA GLU A 27 -5.17 -4.60 15.74
C GLU A 27 -3.81 -4.14 15.24
N LEU A 28 -2.71 -4.65 15.81
CA LEU A 28 -1.36 -4.36 15.31
C LEU A 28 -1.15 -4.85 13.88
N VAL A 29 -1.70 -6.01 13.50
CA VAL A 29 -1.66 -6.48 12.11
C VAL A 29 -2.43 -5.53 11.21
N ILE A 30 -3.66 -5.15 11.59
CA ILE A 30 -4.47 -4.18 10.82
C ILE A 30 -3.73 -2.84 10.69
N LYS A 31 -3.14 -2.34 11.78
CA LYS A 31 -2.36 -1.10 11.79
C LYS A 31 -1.16 -1.19 10.85
N ARG A 32 -0.46 -2.34 10.83
CA ARG A 32 0.65 -2.60 9.91
C ARG A 32 0.20 -2.61 8.45
N LEU A 33 -0.93 -3.25 8.15
CA LEU A 33 -1.49 -3.28 6.80
C LEU A 33 -1.88 -1.88 6.31
N LYS A 34 -2.51 -1.07 7.16
CA LYS A 34 -2.82 0.33 6.85
C LYS A 34 -1.55 1.16 6.64
N SER A 35 -0.59 1.09 7.58
CA SER A 35 0.59 1.96 7.54
C SER A 35 1.63 1.58 6.48
N ILE A 36 1.82 0.29 6.16
CA ILE A 36 2.85 -0.15 5.20
C ILE A 36 2.24 -0.39 3.82
N LEU A 37 1.05 -0.97 3.76
CA LEU A 37 0.43 -1.38 2.50
C LEU A 37 -0.71 -0.46 2.06
N ASN A 38 -1.03 0.58 2.86
CA ASN A 38 -2.07 1.56 2.58
C ASN A 38 -3.40 0.90 2.19
N ILE A 39 -3.78 -0.18 2.89
CA ILE A 39 -4.94 -1.01 2.52
C ILE A 39 -6.24 -0.21 2.49
N ASP A 40 -6.34 0.79 3.35
CA ASP A 40 -7.44 1.74 3.50
C ASP A 40 -7.47 2.85 2.44
N HIS A 41 -6.43 3.01 1.61
CA HIS A 41 -6.39 4.02 0.54
C HIS A 41 -7.05 3.52 -0.75
N LEU A 42 -8.35 3.24 -0.74
CA LEU A 42 -9.08 2.74 -1.92
C LEU A 42 -9.45 3.91 -2.84
N ARG A 43 -8.97 3.90 -4.09
CA ARG A 43 -9.31 4.90 -5.12
C ARG A 43 -10.59 4.50 -5.87
N ALA A 44 -11.66 4.22 -5.12
CA ALA A 44 -12.94 3.79 -5.66
C ALA A 44 -14.08 4.23 -4.75
N ARG A 45 -15.28 4.37 -5.32
CA ARG A 45 -16.48 4.65 -4.52
C ARG A 45 -16.81 3.44 -3.65
N LYS A 46 -17.30 3.71 -2.43
CA LYS A 46 -17.81 2.67 -1.53
C LYS A 46 -18.87 1.83 -2.25
N ASN A 47 -18.86 0.52 -2.03
CA ASN A 47 -19.79 -0.45 -2.63
C ASN A 47 -19.75 -0.50 -4.18
N SER A 48 -18.58 -0.26 -4.78
CA SER A 48 -18.37 -0.46 -6.22
C SER A 48 -17.51 -1.69 -6.47
N ALA A 49 -17.72 -2.38 -7.60
CA ALA A 49 -16.88 -3.51 -8.00
C ALA A 49 -15.38 -3.14 -8.07
N LEU A 50 -15.08 -1.87 -8.40
CA LEU A 50 -13.71 -1.36 -8.41
C LEU A 50 -13.10 -1.28 -7.00
N ALA A 51 -13.91 -0.99 -5.97
CA ALA A 51 -13.45 -1.00 -4.58
C ALA A 51 -13.11 -2.42 -4.13
N ASP A 52 -13.95 -3.41 -4.47
CA ASP A 52 -13.72 -4.81 -4.14
C ASP A 52 -12.47 -5.34 -4.85
N LEU A 53 -12.34 -5.07 -6.15
CA LEU A 53 -11.15 -5.43 -6.92
C LEU A 53 -9.89 -4.79 -6.32
N SER A 54 -9.94 -3.50 -5.99
CA SER A 54 -8.80 -2.78 -5.40
C SER A 54 -8.43 -3.34 -4.04
N LEU A 55 -9.40 -3.62 -3.19
CA LEU A 55 -9.18 -4.20 -1.87
C LEU A 55 -8.59 -5.61 -1.97
N ASN A 56 -9.16 -6.46 -2.83
CA ASN A 56 -8.68 -7.82 -3.06
C ASN A 56 -7.26 -7.83 -3.63
N GLY A 57 -6.93 -6.93 -4.56
CA GLY A 57 -5.57 -6.78 -5.08
C GLY A 57 -4.56 -6.40 -3.99
N LYS A 58 -4.95 -5.52 -3.05
CA LYS A 58 -4.10 -5.17 -1.90
C LYS A 58 -3.98 -6.31 -0.89
N LEU A 59 -5.06 -7.03 -0.61
CA LEU A 59 -5.04 -8.21 0.26
C LEU A 59 -4.14 -9.32 -0.31
N LEU A 60 -4.24 -9.58 -1.61
CA LEU A 60 -3.36 -10.52 -2.31
C LEU A 60 -1.89 -10.07 -2.20
N SER A 61 -1.62 -8.79 -2.43
CA SER A 61 -0.28 -8.23 -2.28
C SER A 61 0.25 -8.38 -0.85
N ALA A 62 -0.59 -8.12 0.16
CA ALA A 62 -0.26 -8.33 1.56
C ALA A 62 0.10 -9.79 1.85
N TRP A 63 -0.69 -10.74 1.33
CA TRP A 63 -0.42 -12.15 1.49
C TRP A 63 0.89 -12.59 0.84
N VAL A 64 1.19 -12.13 -0.37
CA VAL A 64 2.46 -12.41 -1.06
C VAL A 64 3.65 -11.88 -0.25
N ILE A 65 3.55 -10.66 0.29
CA ILE A 65 4.59 -10.05 1.12
C ILE A 65 4.79 -10.85 2.42
N GLU A 66 3.72 -11.21 3.13
CA GLU A 66 3.80 -12.02 4.34
C GLU A 66 4.41 -13.41 4.06
N LYS A 67 4.02 -14.05 2.95
CA LYS A 67 4.59 -15.36 2.54
C LYS A 67 6.09 -15.25 2.24
N ARG A 68 6.53 -14.20 1.55
CA ARG A 68 7.95 -13.93 1.30
C ARG A 68 8.72 -13.63 2.58
N LEU A 69 8.12 -12.86 3.48
CA LEU A 69 8.71 -12.55 4.78
C LEU A 69 8.97 -13.83 5.57
N ARG A 70 7.97 -14.72 5.68
CA ARG A 70 8.12 -16.03 6.35
C ARG A 70 9.23 -16.87 5.74
N ARG A 71 9.31 -16.93 4.41
CA ARG A 71 10.39 -17.64 3.71
C ARG A 71 11.80 -17.08 4.01
N ARG A 72 11.93 -15.77 4.21
CA ARG A 72 13.23 -15.12 4.46
C ARG A 72 13.63 -15.13 5.94
N CYS A 73 12.67 -14.97 6.84
CA CYS A 73 12.92 -14.76 8.27
C CYS A 73 12.56 -15.98 9.13
N GLY A 74 12.04 -17.05 8.52
CA GLY A 74 11.42 -18.16 9.24
C GLY A 74 10.05 -17.78 9.83
N ASP A 75 9.36 -18.78 10.37
CA ASP A 75 8.06 -18.57 11.02
C ASP A 75 8.20 -18.18 12.50
N ASP A 76 9.35 -18.48 13.13
CA ASP A 76 9.47 -18.49 14.59
C ASP A 76 9.63 -17.10 15.24
N GLY A 77 10.24 -16.15 14.55
CA GLY A 77 10.61 -14.86 15.16
C GLY A 77 9.43 -14.02 15.68
N ASN A 78 8.23 -14.24 15.14
CA ASN A 78 6.99 -13.52 15.52
C ASN A 78 5.86 -14.49 15.96
N ARG A 79 6.22 -15.73 16.32
CA ARG A 79 5.32 -16.65 17.00
C ARG A 79 4.84 -16.09 18.34
N ARG A 80 3.70 -16.57 18.81
CA ARG A 80 3.02 -16.06 20.02
C ARG A 80 2.95 -17.07 21.15
N ASP A 81 3.18 -18.33 20.82
CA ASP A 81 3.42 -19.42 21.76
C ASP A 81 4.81 -19.34 22.41
N GLN A 82 5.64 -18.37 21.99
CA GLN A 82 6.95 -18.08 22.57
C GLN A 82 7.21 -16.57 22.66
N PRO A 83 8.20 -16.12 23.47
CA PRO A 83 8.62 -14.73 23.48
C PRO A 83 9.00 -14.24 22.08
N ARG A 84 8.48 -13.08 21.68
CA ARG A 84 8.74 -12.51 20.35
C ARG A 84 10.19 -12.06 20.25
N GLN A 85 10.89 -12.57 19.26
CA GLN A 85 12.30 -12.23 18.99
C GLN A 85 12.42 -11.05 18.02
N VAL A 86 11.43 -10.88 17.13
CA VAL A 86 11.42 -9.78 16.15
C VAL A 86 10.08 -9.08 16.07
N THR A 87 10.14 -7.80 15.71
CA THR A 87 8.95 -7.00 15.40
C THR A 87 8.78 -6.93 13.88
N PRO A 88 7.63 -7.35 13.30
CA PRO A 88 7.50 -7.56 11.84
C PRO A 88 7.50 -6.28 10.99
N TRP A 89 7.52 -5.09 11.58
CA TRP A 89 7.39 -3.82 10.86
C TRP A 89 8.49 -3.55 9.84
N ARG A 90 9.76 -3.54 10.29
CA ARG A 90 10.90 -3.24 9.41
C ARG A 90 11.13 -4.33 8.36
N PRO A 91 11.10 -5.63 8.72
CA PRO A 91 11.22 -6.71 7.74
C PRO A 91 10.12 -6.67 6.67
N LEU A 92 8.85 -6.45 7.07
CA LEU A 92 7.75 -6.37 6.10
C LEU A 92 7.92 -5.17 5.14
N LYS A 93 8.36 -4.01 5.65
CA LYS A 93 8.66 -2.84 4.82
C LYS A 93 9.80 -3.11 3.82
N LEU A 94 10.80 -3.89 4.22
CA LEU A 94 11.90 -4.29 3.33
C LEU A 94 11.40 -5.19 2.19
N VAL A 95 10.62 -6.23 2.52
CA VAL A 95 10.04 -7.15 1.53
C VAL A 95 9.05 -6.42 0.61
N GLN A 96 8.28 -5.47 1.13
CA GLN A 96 7.40 -4.62 0.32
C GLN A 96 8.21 -3.82 -0.73
N ARG A 97 9.33 -3.19 -0.34
CA ARG A 97 10.20 -2.45 -1.26
C ARG A 97 10.84 -3.35 -2.31
N GLU A 98 11.30 -4.52 -1.91
CA GLU A 98 11.83 -5.54 -2.83
C GLU A 98 10.78 -5.89 -3.90
N LEU A 99 9.55 -6.21 -3.46
CA LEU A 99 8.48 -6.60 -4.37
C LEU A 99 8.07 -5.45 -5.30
N THR A 100 7.96 -4.23 -4.78
CA THR A 100 7.69 -3.04 -5.59
C THR A 100 8.78 -2.82 -6.64
N SER A 101 10.06 -3.03 -6.29
CA SER A 101 11.17 -2.89 -7.24
C SER A 101 11.14 -3.99 -8.31
N ALA A 102 10.77 -5.22 -7.94
CA ALA A 102 10.65 -6.34 -8.86
C ALA A 102 9.47 -6.18 -9.83
N ILE A 103 8.32 -5.71 -9.36
CA ILE A 103 7.12 -5.49 -10.18
C ILE A 103 7.30 -4.31 -11.13
N SER A 104 7.86 -3.20 -10.64
CA SER A 104 8.05 -2.00 -11.46
C SER A 104 9.18 -2.14 -12.49
N GLY A 105 10.05 -3.14 -12.32
CA GLY A 105 11.19 -3.37 -13.20
C GLY A 105 12.15 -2.18 -13.25
N VAL A 106 12.22 -1.37 -12.19
CA VAL A 106 13.00 -0.11 -12.18
C VAL A 106 14.47 -0.34 -12.51
N ARG A 107 15.02 -1.52 -12.17
CA ARG A 107 16.41 -1.87 -12.51
C ARG A 107 16.62 -2.15 -14.01
N GLN A 108 15.55 -2.40 -14.74
CA GLN A 108 15.54 -2.73 -16.16
C GLN A 108 15.06 -1.55 -17.02
N TRP A 109 14.84 -0.37 -16.43
CA TRP A 109 14.42 0.81 -17.19
C TRP A 109 15.53 1.30 -18.10
N ASP A 110 15.22 1.42 -19.39
CA ASP A 110 16.09 2.10 -20.34
C ASP A 110 15.74 3.60 -20.38
N LEU A 111 16.54 4.40 -19.69
CA LEU A 111 16.35 5.85 -19.61
C LEU A 111 16.53 6.55 -20.95
N ARG A 112 17.18 5.92 -21.92
CA ARG A 112 17.34 6.48 -23.27
C ARG A 112 16.01 6.55 -24.02
N ARG A 113 15.05 5.70 -23.65
CA ARG A 113 13.72 5.60 -24.24
C ARG A 113 12.65 6.38 -23.46
N TRP A 114 13.07 7.35 -22.65
CA TRP A 114 12.18 8.10 -21.77
C TRP A 114 11.08 8.83 -22.55
N THR A 115 11.42 9.43 -23.69
CA THR A 115 10.47 10.16 -24.55
C THR A 115 9.37 9.25 -25.08
N GLU A 116 9.71 8.02 -25.47
CA GLU A 116 8.78 6.99 -25.93
C GLU A 116 7.95 6.44 -24.78
N ALA A 117 8.56 6.21 -23.61
CA ALA A 117 7.85 5.80 -22.40
C ALA A 117 6.79 6.85 -22.00
N LEU A 118 7.11 8.15 -22.08
CA LEU A 118 6.16 9.23 -21.83
C LEU A 118 4.95 9.15 -22.75
N LYS A 119 5.11 8.77 -24.03
CA LYS A 119 3.96 8.61 -24.96
C LYS A 119 2.99 7.52 -24.51
N VAL A 120 3.50 6.45 -23.89
CA VAL A 120 2.68 5.32 -23.40
C VAL A 120 2.05 5.61 -22.04
N ILE A 121 2.76 6.33 -21.17
CA ILE A 121 2.32 6.66 -19.80
C ILE A 121 1.32 7.83 -19.80
N GLN A 122 1.32 8.65 -20.86
CA GLN A 122 0.31 9.69 -21.06
C GLN A 122 -1.10 9.12 -20.89
N GLU A 123 -1.98 9.90 -20.25
CA GLU A 123 -3.37 9.48 -20.08
C GLU A 123 -3.99 9.15 -21.44
N ARG A 124 -4.75 8.04 -21.50
CA ARG A 124 -5.54 7.74 -22.70
C ARG A 124 -6.41 8.95 -23.08
N PRO A 125 -6.66 9.19 -24.38
CA PRO A 125 -7.54 10.25 -24.82
C PRO A 125 -8.86 10.22 -24.04
N ARG A 126 -9.10 11.25 -23.22
CA ARG A 126 -10.33 11.38 -22.44
C ARG A 126 -11.27 12.35 -23.16
N ARG A 127 -12.57 12.17 -22.95
CA ARG A 127 -13.59 13.12 -23.41
C ARG A 127 -13.45 14.52 -22.78
N ARG A 128 -12.77 14.63 -21.63
CA ARG A 128 -12.48 15.91 -20.98
C ARG A 128 -11.18 16.47 -21.57
N LEU A 129 -11.26 17.63 -22.22
CA LEU A 129 -10.10 18.33 -22.73
C LEU A 129 -9.14 18.71 -21.58
N LEU A 130 -7.84 18.63 -21.86
CA LEU A 130 -6.82 19.15 -20.97
C LEU A 130 -7.00 20.66 -20.83
N GLN A 131 -6.90 21.17 -19.61
CA GLN A 131 -7.06 22.60 -19.33
C GLN A 131 -5.92 23.37 -20.00
N THR A 132 -6.28 24.44 -20.69
CA THR A 132 -5.32 25.40 -21.26
C THR A 132 -5.64 26.78 -20.69
N VAL A 133 -4.63 27.63 -20.54
CA VAL A 133 -4.86 29.02 -20.11
C VAL A 133 -5.64 29.76 -21.20
N PRO A 134 -6.51 30.73 -20.83
CA PRO A 134 -7.25 31.51 -21.80
C PRO A 134 -6.33 32.20 -22.80
N GLU A 135 -6.83 32.43 -24.02
CA GLU A 135 -6.04 33.00 -25.12
C GLU A 135 -5.35 34.31 -24.73
N ARG A 136 -6.05 35.18 -24.01
CA ARG A 136 -5.48 36.45 -23.54
C ARG A 136 -4.25 36.27 -22.65
N VAL A 137 -4.27 35.23 -21.81
CA VAL A 137 -3.14 34.90 -20.93
C VAL A 137 -1.98 34.32 -21.75
N ARG A 138 -2.26 33.49 -22.78
CA ARG A 138 -1.22 33.00 -23.71
C ARG A 138 -0.51 34.15 -24.42
N GLN A 139 -1.26 35.13 -24.91
CA GLN A 139 -0.71 36.31 -25.58
C GLN A 139 0.15 37.16 -24.64
N LEU A 140 -0.30 37.33 -23.39
CA LEU A 140 0.47 38.06 -22.37
C LEU A 140 1.78 37.34 -22.06
N ILE A 141 1.75 36.01 -21.89
CA ILE A 141 2.96 35.20 -21.66
C ILE A 141 3.95 35.38 -22.82
N ALA A 142 3.48 35.27 -24.08
CA ALA A 142 4.32 35.46 -25.26
C ALA A 142 4.92 36.87 -25.34
N HIS A 143 4.14 37.90 -25.00
CA HIS A 143 4.64 39.28 -24.94
C HIS A 143 5.72 39.46 -23.87
N CYS A 144 5.51 38.91 -22.67
CA CYS A 144 6.50 38.94 -21.60
C CYS A 144 7.77 38.16 -21.93
N GLN A 145 7.67 37.00 -22.60
CA GLN A 145 8.83 36.24 -23.09
C GLN A 145 9.65 37.05 -24.09
N ALA A 146 9.00 37.70 -25.06
CA ALA A 146 9.67 38.52 -26.07
C ALA A 146 10.44 39.71 -25.48
N GLN A 147 10.02 40.19 -24.30
CA GLN A 147 10.67 41.27 -23.56
C GLN A 147 11.65 40.77 -22.49
N GLY A 148 11.86 39.46 -22.36
CA GLY A 148 12.73 38.87 -21.32
C GLY A 148 12.17 38.99 -19.90
N LEU A 149 10.88 39.26 -19.75
CA LEU A 149 10.19 39.44 -18.46
C LEU A 149 9.62 38.13 -17.90
N SER A 150 9.62 37.03 -18.67
CA SER A 150 9.14 35.71 -18.26
C SER A 150 10.05 34.59 -18.76
N ASN A 151 10.32 33.60 -17.90
CA ASN A 151 11.01 32.34 -18.22
C ASN A 151 10.08 31.12 -18.26
N ILE A 152 8.78 31.33 -18.04
CA ILE A 152 7.73 30.36 -18.38
C ILE A 152 7.62 30.32 -19.89
#